data_AF-A0A948PVY4-F1
#
_entry.id   AF-A0A948PVY4-F1
#
_cell.length_a   1.000
_cell.length_b   1.000
_cell.length_c   1.000
_cell.angle_alpha   90.00
_cell.angle_beta   90.00
_cell.angle_gamma   90.00
#
_symmetry.space_group_name_H-M   'P 1'
#
loop_
_entity.id
_entity.type
_entity.pdbx_description
1 polymer ?
#
loop_
_entity_poly.entity_id
_entity_poly.type
_entity_poly.pdbx_seq_one_letter_code
_entity_poly.pdbx_strand_id
1 'polypeptide(L)'
;MKRTEISITVLGEAYDFSGDPARIRRAAGLFQETLEQARKENRGKDISTHRLGAMTGMALAEQLVILQDRQEKKTDLVNSLQSQVKGLIEILERSCKNKPDV
;
A
#
# COMPACT_ATOMS: atom_id res chain seq x y z
N MET A 1 -11.89 9.74 -16.99
CA MET A 1 -12.72 8.56 -16.64
C MET A 1 -14.05 9.05 -16.08
N LYS A 2 -15.19 8.55 -16.56
CA LYS A 2 -16.50 8.85 -15.95
C LYS A 2 -16.55 8.18 -14.58
N ARG A 3 -16.80 8.96 -13.52
CA ARG A 3 -17.05 8.42 -12.18
C ARG A 3 -18.30 7.55 -12.27
N THR A 4 -18.15 6.28 -11.90
CA THR A 4 -19.26 5.32 -11.88
C THR A 4 -19.67 5.15 -10.42
N GLU A 5 -20.96 5.22 -10.15
CA GLU A 5 -21.52 4.89 -8.84
C GLU A 5 -21.61 3.38 -8.68
N ILE A 6 -21.21 2.89 -7.51
CA ILE A 6 -21.10 1.47 -7.22
C ILE A 6 -21.61 1.25 -5.82
N SER A 7 -22.64 0.43 -5.72
CA SER A 7 -23.18 0.00 -4.44
C SER A 7 -22.42 -1.22 -3.93
N ILE A 8 -21.98 -1.17 -2.68
CA ILE A 8 -21.33 -2.28 -1.97
C ILE A 8 -22.06 -2.50 -0.65
N THR A 9 -22.36 -3.76 -0.34
CA THR A 9 -22.89 -4.14 0.96
C THR A 9 -21.78 -4.49 1.93
N VAL A 10 -21.72 -3.79 3.06
CA VAL A 10 -20.79 -4.03 4.16
C VAL A 10 -21.59 -4.12 5.45
N LEU A 11 -21.36 -5.15 6.26
CA LEU A 11 -22.04 -5.32 7.55
C LEU A 11 -23.58 -5.34 7.48
N GLY A 12 -24.15 -5.69 6.32
CA GLY A 12 -25.60 -5.72 6.08
C GLY A 12 -26.18 -4.40 5.60
N GLU A 13 -25.37 -3.35 5.46
CA GLU A 13 -25.78 -2.04 4.97
C GLU A 13 -25.19 -1.79 3.58
N ALA A 14 -25.98 -1.18 2.70
CA ALA A 14 -25.55 -0.79 1.36
C ALA A 14 -24.94 0.62 1.38
N TYR A 15 -23.77 0.77 0.76
CA TYR A 15 -23.04 2.03 0.64
C TYR A 15 -22.73 2.31 -0.82
N ASP A 16 -23.01 3.54 -1.26
CA ASP A 16 -22.76 3.97 -2.62
C ASP A 16 -21.44 4.75 -2.71
N PHE A 17 -20.55 4.27 -3.57
CA PHE A 17 -19.24 4.84 -3.81
C PHE A 17 -19.12 5.35 -5.23
N SER A 18 -18.62 6.57 -5.40
CA SER A 18 -18.23 7.11 -6.71
C SER A 18 -16.73 6.93 -6.94
N GLY A 19 -16.34 6.23 -8.00
CA GLY A 19 -14.93 6.14 -8.37
C GLY A 19 -14.64 5.11 -9.47
N ASP A 20 -13.41 4.57 -9.44
CA ASP A 20 -12.99 3.51 -10.35
C ASP A 20 -13.52 2.14 -9.86
N PRO A 21 -14.34 1.43 -10.65
CA PRO A 21 -14.95 0.19 -10.19
C PRO A 21 -13.99 -0.92 -9.81
N ALA A 22 -12.88 -1.05 -10.52
CA ALA A 22 -11.89 -2.08 -10.22
C ALA A 22 -11.18 -1.83 -8.88
N ARG A 23 -10.93 -0.56 -8.54
CA ARG A 23 -10.33 -0.18 -7.24
C ARG A 23 -11.33 -0.29 -6.11
N ILE A 24 -12.55 0.20 -6.29
CA ILE A 24 -13.60 0.16 -5.27
C ILE A 24 -13.94 -1.29 -4.89
N ARG A 25 -14.11 -2.19 -5.87
CA ARG A 25 -14.35 -3.62 -5.61
C ARG A 25 -13.18 -4.30 -4.89
N ARG A 26 -11.94 -3.96 -5.25
CA ARG A 26 -10.76 -4.48 -4.56
C ARG A 26 -10.69 -3.98 -3.11
N ALA A 27 -10.95 -2.70 -2.86
CA ALA A 27 -10.99 -2.14 -1.52
C ALA A 27 -12.07 -2.81 -0.66
N ALA A 28 -13.25 -3.05 -1.24
CA ALA A 28 -14.32 -3.79 -0.56
C ALA A 28 -13.91 -5.23 -0.19
N GLY A 29 -13.22 -5.93 -1.09
CA GLY A 29 -12.68 -7.27 -0.81
C GLY A 29 -11.71 -7.26 0.38
N LEU A 30 -10.72 -6.36 0.36
CA LEU A 30 -9.76 -6.21 1.46
C LEU A 30 -10.43 -5.84 2.79
N PHE A 31 -11.44 -4.98 2.74
CA PHE A 31 -12.23 -4.62 3.91
C PHE A 31 -12.98 -5.83 4.47
N GLN A 32 -13.63 -6.61 3.60
CA GLN A 32 -14.38 -7.80 3.99
C GLN A 32 -13.46 -8.86 4.63
N GLU A 33 -12.30 -9.13 4.03
CA GLU A 33 -11.30 -10.06 4.58
C GLU A 33 -10.82 -9.61 5.97
N THR A 34 -10.50 -8.33 6.12
CA THR A 34 -10.04 -7.76 7.40
C THR A 34 -11.14 -7.78 8.46
N LEU A 35 -12.39 -7.50 8.05
CA LEU A 35 -13.56 -7.56 8.92
C LEU A 35 -13.82 -8.98 9.43
N GLU A 36 -13.70 -9.98 8.55
CA GLU A 36 -13.84 -11.39 8.93
C GLU A 36 -12.77 -11.82 9.91
N GLN A 37 -11.53 -11.34 9.73
CA GLN A 37 -10.44 -11.56 10.68
C GLN A 37 -10.75 -10.91 12.04
N ALA A 38 -11.17 -9.64 12.05
CA ALA A 38 -11.55 -8.94 13.28
C ALA A 38 -12.72 -9.64 14.00
N ARG A 39 -13.68 -10.20 13.27
CA ARG A 39 -14.76 -11.03 13.83
C ARG A 39 -14.25 -12.33 14.44
N LYS A 40 -13.32 -13.02 13.79
CA LYS A 40 -12.73 -14.28 14.30
C LYS A 40 -11.96 -14.02 15.60
N GLU A 41 -11.14 -12.98 15.64
CA GLU A 41 -10.32 -12.60 16.80
C GLU A 41 -11.16 -12.16 18.00
N ASN A 42 -12.37 -11.65 17.75
CA ASN A 42 -13.28 -11.20 18.79
C ASN A 42 -14.49 -12.13 18.99
N ARG A 43 -14.40 -13.38 18.53
CA ARG A 43 -15.45 -14.36 18.69
C ARG A 43 -15.79 -14.57 20.17
N GLY A 44 -17.07 -14.48 20.50
CA GLY A 44 -17.57 -14.61 21.87
C GLY A 44 -17.57 -13.32 22.69
N LYS A 45 -17.13 -12.19 22.12
CA LYS A 45 -17.28 -10.86 22.71
C LYS A 45 -18.50 -10.18 22.11
N ASP A 46 -19.25 -9.45 22.94
CA ASP A 46 -20.32 -8.58 22.47
C ASP A 46 -19.71 -7.27 21.92
N ILE A 47 -19.48 -7.24 20.61
CA ILE A 47 -18.93 -6.07 19.90
C ILE A 47 -19.95 -5.59 18.90
N SER A 48 -20.34 -4.32 19.02
CA SER A 48 -21.25 -3.69 18.07
C SER A 48 -20.66 -3.62 16.65
N THR A 49 -21.54 -3.64 15.67
CA THR A 49 -21.23 -3.53 14.24
C THR A 49 -20.36 -2.31 13.93
N HIS A 50 -20.65 -1.18 14.57
CA HIS A 50 -19.85 0.06 14.45
C HIS A 50 -18.42 -0.12 14.98
N ARG A 51 -18.25 -0.77 16.14
CA ARG A 51 -16.91 -1.00 16.71
C ARG A 51 -16.10 -1.96 15.84
N LEU A 52 -16.72 -3.01 15.30
CA LEU A 52 -16.09 -3.89 14.32
C LEU A 52 -15.66 -3.12 13.06
N GLY A 53 -16.52 -2.24 12.54
CA GLY A 53 -16.18 -1.37 11.41
C GLY A 53 -14.99 -0.46 11.69
N ALA A 54 -14.96 0.19 12.85
CA ALA A 54 -13.86 1.05 13.27
C ALA A 54 -12.54 0.27 13.44
N MET A 55 -12.58 -0.91 14.08
CA MET A 55 -11.40 -1.78 14.21
C MET A 55 -10.86 -2.22 12.85
N THR A 56 -11.76 -2.58 11.93
CA THR A 56 -11.40 -2.97 10.55
C THR A 56 -10.74 -1.80 9.82
N GLY A 57 -11.32 -0.61 9.91
CA GLY A 57 -10.76 0.60 9.31
C GLY A 57 -9.37 0.96 9.86
N MET A 58 -9.19 0.86 11.18
CA MET A 58 -7.90 1.11 11.83
C MET A 58 -6.84 0.09 11.43
N ALA A 59 -7.18 -1.20 11.35
CA ALA A 59 -6.26 -2.24 10.91
C ALA A 59 -5.78 -2.02 9.47
N LEU A 60 -6.68 -1.63 8.57
CA LEU A 60 -6.32 -1.27 7.20
C LEU A 60 -5.45 0.01 7.14
N ALA A 61 -5.76 1.01 7.96
CA ALA A 61 -4.98 2.24 8.03
C ALA A 61 -3.55 1.98 8.53
N GLU A 62 -3.38 1.11 9.55
CA GLU A 62 -2.07 0.67 10.01
C GLU A 62 -1.28 -0.03 8.90
N GLN A 63 -1.92 -0.94 8.14
CA GLN A 63 -1.26 -1.58 7.00
C GLN A 63 -0.81 -0.58 5.94
N LEU A 64 -1.61 0.46 5.67
CA LEU A 64 -1.23 1.53 4.74
C LEU A 64 0.01 2.29 5.22
N VAL A 65 0.10 2.61 6.52
CA VAL A 65 1.28 3.27 7.11
C VAL A 65 2.52 2.39 6.96
N ILE A 66 2.41 1.09 7.28
CA ILE A 66 3.54 0.14 7.13
C ILE A 66 4.02 0.05 5.67
N LEU A 67 3.08 0.06 4.71
CA LEU A 67 3.42 0.04 3.29
C LEU A 67 4.09 1.34 2.83
N GLN A 68 3.68 2.50 3.37
CA GLN A 68 4.33 3.79 3.10
C GLN A 68 5.76 3.80 3.63
N ASP A 69 5.99 3.38 4.87
CA ASP A 69 7.33 3.29 5.46
C ASP A 69 8.27 2.37 4.64
N ARG A 70 7.74 1.24 4.14
CA ARG A 70 8.50 0.32 3.29
C ARG A 70 8.85 0.94 1.94
N GLN A 71 7.93 1.71 1.37
CA GLN A 71 8.14 2.39 0.09
C GLN A 71 9.16 3.52 0.20
N GLU A 72 9.16 4.27 1.31
CA GLU A 72 10.18 5.28 1.60
C GLU A 72 11.57 4.64 1.71
N LYS A 73 11.71 3.59 2.53
CA LYS A 73 12.98 2.83 2.66
C LYS A 73 13.47 2.29 1.31
N LYS A 74 12.57 1.82 0.46
CA LYS A 74 12.92 1.35 -0.89
C LYS A 74 13.41 2.50 -1.76
N THR A 75 12.79 3.66 -1.67
CA THR A 75 13.19 4.87 -2.41
C THR A 75 14.59 5.31 -1.97
N ASP A 76 14.87 5.32 -0.67
CA ASP A 76 16.20 5.64 -0.14
C ASP A 76 17.27 4.67 -0.64
N LEU A 77 16.97 3.36 -0.65
CA LEU A 77 17.88 2.34 -1.16
C LEU A 77 18.16 2.54 -2.66
N VAL A 78 17.13 2.81 -3.47
CA VAL A 78 17.29 3.07 -4.91
C VAL A 78 18.14 4.31 -5.13
N ASN A 79 17.92 5.39 -4.39
CA ASN A 79 18.70 6.62 -4.50
C ASN A 79 20.17 6.39 -4.12
N SER A 80 20.42 5.62 -3.05
CA SER A 80 21.77 5.23 -2.63
C SER A 80 22.49 4.40 -3.70
N LEU A 81 21.81 3.40 -4.26
CA LEU A 81 22.35 2.57 -5.34
C LEU A 81 22.63 3.41 -6.60
N GLN A 82 21.73 4.32 -6.97
CA GLN A 82 21.96 5.23 -8.10
C GLN A 82 23.20 6.10 -7.89
N SER A 83 23.40 6.63 -6.67
CA SER A 83 24.59 7.40 -6.32
C SER A 83 25.88 6.56 -6.42
N GLN A 84 25.84 5.32 -5.92
CA GLN A 84 26.98 4.39 -6.01
C GLN A 84 27.29 4.02 -7.46
N VAL A 85 26.28 3.70 -8.27
CA VAL A 85 26.45 3.38 -9.70
C VAL A 85 27.04 4.58 -10.44
N LYS A 86 26.55 5.79 -10.17
CA LYS A 86 27.11 7.02 -10.75
C LYS A 86 28.58 7.21 -10.38
N GLY A 87 28.94 7.01 -9.11
CA GLY A 87 30.33 7.08 -8.67
C GLY A 87 31.23 6.05 -9.35
N LEU A 88 30.76 4.81 -9.53
CA LEU A 88 31.49 3.77 -10.26
C LEU A 88 31.69 4.12 -11.74
N ILE A 89 30.67 4.68 -12.39
CA ILE A 89 30.77 5.19 -13.77
C ILE A 89 31.82 6.29 -13.87
N GLU A 90 31.79 7.28 -12.97
CA GLU A 90 32.78 8.37 -12.95
C GLU A 90 34.21 7.87 -12.74
N ILE A 91 34.41 6.85 -11.90
CA ILE A 91 35.71 6.20 -11.70
C ILE A 91 36.17 5.52 -13.00
N LEU A 92 35.31 4.72 -13.62
CA LEU A 92 35.62 4.04 -14.89
C LEU A 92 35.95 5.04 -16.00
N GLU A 93 35.19 6.13 -16.13
CA GLU A 93 35.45 7.19 -17.10
C GLU A 93 36.83 7.85 -16.87
N ARG A 94 37.21 8.11 -15.62
CA ARG A 94 38.55 8.64 -15.28
C ARG A 94 39.64 7.63 -15.60
N SER A 95 39.45 6.36 -15.29
CA SER A 95 40.42 5.29 -15.60
C SER A 95 40.58 5.09 -17.11
N CYS A 96 39.51 5.22 -17.90
CA CYS A 96 39.58 5.16 -19.36
C CYS A 96 40.30 6.38 -19.97
N LYS A 97 40.12 7.58 -19.40
CA LYS A 97 40.82 8.80 -19.85
C LYS A 97 42.30 8.86 -19.47
N ASN A 98 42.69 8.19 -18.37
CA ASN A 98 44.05 8.18 -17.85
C ASN A 98 44.87 6.95 -18.31
N LYS A 99 44.42 6.18 -19.32
CA LYS A 99 45.26 5.15 -19.91
C LYS A 99 46.46 5.84 -20.58
N PRO A 100 47.71 5.51 -20.21
CA PRO A 100 48.87 5.99 -20.95
C PRO A 100 48.79 5.43 -22.38
N ASP A 101 49.00 6.29 -23.37
CA ASP A 101 49.21 5.87 -24.76
C ASP A 101 50.36 4.86 -24.76
N VAL A 102 50.05 3.62 -25.16
CA VAL A 102 51.04 2.60 -25.52
C VAL A 102 51.26 2.71 -27.02
#